data_AF-A0A2H0DMP4-F1
#
_entry.id   AF-A0A2H0DMP4-F1
#
_cell.length_a   1.000
_cell.length_b   1.000
_cell.length_c   1.000
_cell.angle_alpha   90.00
_cell.angle_beta   90.00
_cell.angle_gamma   90.00
#
_symmetry.space_group_name_H-M   'P 1'
#
loop_
_entity.id
_entity.type
_entity.pdbx_description
1 polymer ?
#
loop_
_entity_poly.entity_id
_entity_poly.type
_entity_poly.pdbx_seq_one_letter_code
_entity_poly.pdbx_strand_id
1 'polypeptide(L)'
;MRWWLYDGKKTTGPFSKDDLARLPGVLPETPLCREHKLGSAQEEWLRAVDVPEVAGIFPPSSRERAGASLGPLAKPGPWPPDASRRDVDDYKNVEQRMEIVDRSLAAAQKRISLRTDRFQRLQEELKRRLDTAEALDDKIRAMAAKIGGFVGLREELDQARAAMAMQQHRIGELQEHMKELEKPPPPPPPPPPPPPAPEPRTPRAEPVFEAPVEEAPSRKRRKRSRRERKEKRGSSDPFADALPEAEFKTESTDFG
;
A
#
# COMPACT_ATOMS: atom_id res chain seq x y z
N MET A 1 -37.09 2.65 -49.26
CA MET A 1 -35.65 2.96 -49.25
C MET A 1 -35.41 4.03 -48.19
N ARG A 2 -34.31 3.96 -47.41
CA ARG A 2 -33.97 5.01 -46.44
C ARG A 2 -32.78 5.85 -46.92
N TRP A 3 -32.71 7.07 -46.42
CA TRP A 3 -31.79 8.12 -46.87
C TRP A 3 -31.12 8.80 -45.68
N TRP A 4 -29.84 9.10 -45.83
CA TRP A 4 -29.08 9.97 -44.95
C TRP A 4 -29.06 11.38 -45.51
N LEU A 5 -29.25 12.38 -44.65
CA LEU A 5 -29.29 13.80 -45.00
C LEU A 5 -28.05 14.49 -44.46
N TYR A 6 -27.41 15.34 -45.26
CA TYR A 6 -26.30 16.16 -44.79
C TYR A 6 -26.71 17.64 -44.67
N ASP A 7 -26.81 18.11 -43.42
CA ASP A 7 -27.24 19.48 -43.07
C ASP A 7 -26.07 20.48 -43.10
N GLY A 8 -25.03 20.20 -43.91
CA GLY A 8 -23.81 21.01 -43.95
C GLY A 8 -22.88 20.83 -42.74
N LYS A 9 -23.37 20.46 -41.56
CA LYS A 9 -22.54 20.24 -40.34
C LYS A 9 -22.45 18.79 -39.91
N LYS A 10 -23.52 18.03 -40.13
CA LYS A 10 -23.63 16.64 -39.70
C LYS A 10 -24.51 15.84 -40.66
N THR A 11 -24.22 14.55 -40.73
CA THR A 11 -25.06 13.58 -41.41
C THR A 11 -26.10 13.05 -40.42
N THR A 12 -27.39 13.17 -40.76
CA THR A 12 -28.52 12.73 -39.94
C THR A 12 -29.34 11.68 -40.69
N GLY A 13 -29.90 10.72 -39.97
CA GLY A 13 -30.66 9.61 -40.57
C GLY A 13 -30.47 8.28 -39.84
N PRO A 14 -30.92 7.17 -40.45
CA PRO A 14 -31.57 7.07 -41.76
C PRO A 14 -33.06 7.46 -41.70
N PHE A 15 -33.52 8.23 -42.68
CA PHE A 15 -34.92 8.69 -42.81
C PHE A 15 -35.66 7.95 -43.93
N SER A 16 -36.94 7.65 -43.72
CA SER A 16 -37.81 7.22 -44.81
C SER A 16 -38.24 8.40 -45.68
N LYS A 17 -38.84 8.12 -46.84
CA LYS A 17 -39.41 9.14 -47.73
C LYS A 17 -40.42 10.02 -46.99
N ASP A 18 -41.30 9.41 -46.19
CA ASP A 18 -42.33 10.13 -45.44
C ASP A 18 -41.73 10.94 -44.29
N ASP A 19 -40.63 10.47 -43.68
CA ASP A 19 -39.91 11.23 -42.64
C ASP A 19 -39.24 12.48 -43.23
N LEU A 20 -38.60 12.35 -44.40
CA LEU A 20 -38.01 13.49 -45.12
C LEU A 20 -39.06 14.56 -45.45
N ALA A 21 -40.29 14.16 -45.78
CA ALA A 21 -41.39 15.08 -46.06
C ALA A 21 -41.87 15.85 -44.82
N ARG A 22 -41.67 15.28 -43.62
CA ARG A 22 -42.07 15.90 -42.34
C ARG A 22 -40.97 16.76 -41.73
N LEU A 23 -39.72 16.57 -42.13
CA LEU A 23 -38.60 17.29 -41.57
C LEU A 23 -38.59 18.76 -42.04
N PRO A 24 -38.65 19.73 -41.11
CA PRO A 24 -38.49 21.13 -41.47
C PRO A 24 -37.04 21.39 -41.90
N GLY A 25 -36.86 22.16 -42.98
CA GLY A 25 -35.54 22.54 -43.48
C GLY A 25 -34.97 21.63 -44.58
N VAL A 26 -35.66 20.57 -44.98
CA VAL A 26 -35.27 19.80 -46.17
C VAL A 26 -35.59 20.64 -47.42
N LEU A 27 -34.55 21.21 -48.02
CA LEU A 27 -34.63 21.92 -49.29
C LEU A 27 -34.40 20.96 -50.47
N PRO A 28 -34.86 21.29 -51.69
CA PRO A 28 -34.61 20.47 -52.88
C PRO A 28 -33.11 20.27 -53.18
N GLU A 29 -32.28 21.22 -52.76
CA GLU A 29 -30.82 21.20 -52.91
C GLU A 29 -30.11 20.38 -51.82
N THR A 30 -30.83 19.89 -50.81
CA THR A 30 -30.24 19.18 -49.69
C THR A 30 -29.57 17.88 -50.17
N PRO A 31 -28.29 17.64 -49.84
CA PRO A 31 -27.60 16.42 -50.22
C PRO A 31 -28.12 15.22 -49.42
N LEU A 32 -28.45 14.16 -50.14
CA LEU A 32 -28.92 12.88 -49.65
C LEU A 32 -27.98 11.75 -50.09
N CYS A 33 -27.72 10.81 -49.20
CA CYS A 33 -27.02 9.56 -49.50
C CYS A 33 -27.93 8.36 -49.24
N ARG A 34 -27.88 7.35 -50.12
CA ARG A 34 -28.62 6.09 -49.91
C ARG A 34 -28.04 5.34 -48.72
N GLU A 35 -28.90 4.72 -47.90
CA GLU A 35 -28.48 3.97 -46.70
C GLU A 35 -27.37 2.95 -46.97
N HIS A 36 -27.44 2.20 -48.07
CA HIS A 36 -26.47 1.17 -48.42
C HIS A 36 -25.14 1.70 -49.01
N LYS A 37 -25.07 2.99 -49.36
CA LYS A 37 -23.86 3.60 -49.95
C LYS A 37 -23.04 4.41 -48.95
N LEU A 38 -23.59 4.75 -47.78
CA LEU A 38 -22.88 5.53 -46.78
C LEU A 38 -21.68 4.75 -46.25
N GLY A 39 -20.48 5.34 -46.31
CA GLY A 39 -19.23 4.70 -45.89
C GLY A 39 -18.67 3.67 -46.90
N SER A 40 -19.26 3.56 -48.08
CA SER A 40 -18.70 2.76 -49.18
C SER A 40 -17.75 3.59 -50.04
N ALA A 41 -16.86 2.94 -50.80
CA ALA A 41 -16.00 3.63 -51.78
C ALA A 41 -16.77 4.33 -52.91
N GLN A 42 -18.09 4.07 -53.04
CA GLN A 42 -18.98 4.67 -54.02
C GLN A 42 -20.02 5.60 -53.36
N GLU A 43 -19.63 6.25 -52.25
CA GLU A 43 -20.48 7.21 -51.59
C GLU A 43 -20.85 8.35 -52.55
N GLU A 44 -22.15 8.46 -52.83
CA GLU A 44 -22.68 9.36 -53.84
C GLU A 44 -23.75 10.22 -53.18
N TRP A 45 -23.40 11.48 -52.95
CA TRP A 45 -24.30 12.50 -52.45
C TRP A 45 -25.09 13.09 -53.60
N LEU A 46 -26.39 12.83 -53.62
CA LEU A 46 -27.32 13.32 -54.63
C LEU A 46 -28.19 14.42 -54.03
N ARG A 47 -28.54 15.46 -54.79
CA ARG A 47 -29.51 16.43 -54.30
C ARG A 47 -30.87 15.78 -54.20
N ALA A 48 -31.66 16.20 -53.22
CA ALA A 48 -32.99 15.66 -52.99
C ALA A 48 -33.92 15.77 -54.21
N VAL A 49 -33.75 16.81 -55.04
CA VAL A 49 -34.50 17.00 -56.29
C VAL A 49 -34.13 16.00 -57.40
N ASP A 50 -32.88 15.52 -57.43
CA ASP A 50 -32.38 14.60 -58.48
C ASP A 50 -32.76 13.14 -58.19
N VAL A 51 -33.20 12.85 -56.97
CA VAL A 51 -33.63 11.52 -56.56
C VAL A 51 -35.12 11.32 -56.91
N PRO A 52 -35.48 10.49 -57.89
CA PRO A 52 -36.86 10.37 -58.36
C PRO A 52 -37.85 9.93 -57.27
N GLU A 53 -37.39 9.12 -56.31
CA GLU A 53 -38.19 8.64 -55.19
C GLU A 53 -38.60 9.77 -54.22
N VAL A 54 -37.70 10.73 -54.01
CA VAL A 54 -37.82 11.82 -53.02
C VAL A 54 -38.30 13.11 -53.68
N ALA A 55 -38.00 13.33 -54.96
CA ALA A 55 -38.38 14.49 -55.74
C ALA A 55 -39.87 14.82 -55.56
N GLY A 56 -40.73 13.79 -55.55
CA GLY A 56 -42.17 13.85 -55.31
C GLY A 56 -42.63 14.69 -54.11
N ILE A 57 -41.79 14.82 -53.08
CA ILE A 57 -42.08 15.57 -51.84
C ILE A 57 -42.07 17.08 -52.10
N PHE A 58 -41.23 17.55 -53.02
CA PHE A 58 -41.06 18.99 -53.26
C PHE A 58 -42.09 19.48 -54.28
N PRO A 59 -42.70 20.66 -54.06
CA PRO A 59 -43.62 21.26 -55.02
C PRO A 59 -42.88 21.60 -56.33
N PRO A 60 -43.57 21.59 -57.49
CA PRO A 60 -42.94 21.81 -58.81
C PRO A 60 -42.12 23.10 -58.89
N SER A 61 -42.63 24.19 -58.31
CA SER A 61 -41.96 25.50 -58.28
C SER A 61 -40.58 25.47 -57.60
N SER A 62 -40.42 24.66 -56.56
CA SER A 62 -39.15 24.49 -55.86
C SER A 62 -38.16 23.65 -56.68
N ARG A 63 -38.64 22.70 -57.48
CA ARG A 63 -37.79 21.91 -58.38
C ARG A 63 -37.26 22.73 -59.54
N GLU A 64 -38.11 23.57 -60.13
CA GLU A 64 -37.71 24.49 -61.21
C GLU A 64 -36.64 25.48 -60.73
N ARG A 65 -36.79 26.01 -59.50
CA ARG A 65 -35.80 26.91 -58.91
C ARG A 65 -34.44 26.23 -58.68
N ALA A 66 -34.45 25.00 -58.16
CA ALA A 66 -33.22 24.23 -57.95
C ALA A 66 -32.55 23.85 -59.28
N GLY A 67 -33.34 23.54 -60.32
CA GLY A 67 -32.82 23.27 -61.67
C GLY A 67 -32.24 24.50 -62.36
N ALA A 68 -32.81 25.69 -62.12
CA ALA A 68 -32.36 26.93 -62.73
C ALA A 68 -31.03 27.48 -62.15
N SER A 69 -30.65 27.10 -60.93
CA SER A 69 -29.38 27.57 -60.33
C SER A 69 -28.15 26.92 -60.96
N LEU A 70 -28.32 25.79 -61.65
CA LEU A 70 -27.27 25.14 -62.41
C LEU A 70 -27.43 25.51 -63.88
N GLY A 71 -26.67 26.52 -64.31
CA GLY A 71 -26.59 26.89 -65.71
C GLY A 71 -26.29 25.66 -66.60
N PRO A 72 -26.64 25.71 -67.90
CA PRO A 72 -26.64 24.58 -68.83
C PRO A 72 -25.26 23.93 -69.10
N LEU A 73 -24.20 24.38 -68.43
CA LEU A 73 -22.83 23.86 -68.54
C LEU A 73 -22.30 23.22 -67.26
N ALA A 74 -23.06 23.21 -66.17
CA ALA A 74 -22.65 22.56 -64.93
C ALA A 74 -22.79 21.04 -65.09
N LYS A 75 -21.69 20.37 -65.49
CA LYS A 75 -21.56 18.93 -65.32
C LYS A 75 -21.93 18.58 -63.86
N PRO A 76 -22.64 17.47 -63.61
CA PRO A 76 -22.84 16.96 -62.26
C PRO A 76 -21.49 16.49 -61.72
N GLY A 77 -20.66 17.45 -61.30
CA GLY A 77 -19.49 17.21 -60.48
C GLY A 77 -19.96 16.76 -59.10
N PRO A 78 -19.21 15.89 -58.43
CA PRO A 78 -19.52 15.46 -57.08
C PRO A 78 -19.52 16.69 -56.16
N TRP A 79 -20.72 17.14 -55.81
CA TRP A 79 -20.94 17.99 -54.64
C TRP A 79 -20.40 17.26 -53.42
N PRO A 80 -19.64 17.94 -52.53
CA PRO A 80 -19.99 19.19 -51.88
C PRO A 80 -19.13 20.41 -52.30
N PRO A 81 -19.53 21.65 -51.92
CA PRO A 81 -18.75 22.86 -52.21
C PRO A 81 -17.36 22.81 -51.58
N ASP A 82 -16.42 23.42 -52.30
CA ASP A 82 -14.98 23.44 -52.07
C ASP A 82 -14.57 23.67 -50.59
N ALA A 83 -13.73 22.78 -50.06
CA ALA A 83 -13.36 22.68 -48.64
C ALA A 83 -12.54 23.87 -48.09
N SER A 84 -12.00 24.71 -48.98
CA SER A 84 -10.96 25.69 -48.67
C SER A 84 -11.34 26.80 -47.66
N ARG A 85 -12.63 27.06 -47.40
CA ARG A 85 -13.07 28.02 -46.38
C ARG A 85 -13.42 27.41 -45.03
N ARG A 86 -13.64 26.09 -44.95
CA ARG A 86 -13.87 25.41 -43.65
C ARG A 86 -12.56 25.12 -42.93
N ASP A 87 -11.49 24.89 -43.68
CA ASP A 87 -10.19 24.52 -43.12
C ASP A 87 -9.63 25.57 -42.13
N VAL A 88 -9.91 26.87 -42.33
CA VAL A 88 -9.39 27.94 -41.45
C VAL A 88 -10.02 27.90 -40.05
N ASP A 89 -11.29 27.56 -39.94
CA ASP A 89 -11.96 27.42 -38.65
C ASP A 89 -11.49 26.15 -37.93
N ASP A 90 -11.16 25.10 -38.68
CA ASP A 90 -10.58 23.87 -38.14
C ASP A 90 -9.17 24.11 -37.57
N TYR A 91 -8.34 24.95 -38.20
CA TYR A 91 -7.02 25.32 -37.65
C TYR A 91 -7.13 26.04 -36.30
N LYS A 92 -8.05 26.99 -36.15
CA LYS A 92 -8.28 27.68 -34.87
C LYS A 92 -8.78 26.73 -33.78
N ASN A 93 -9.64 25.78 -34.14
CA ASN A 93 -10.12 24.74 -33.23
C ASN A 93 -8.99 23.83 -32.77
N VAL A 94 -8.09 23.45 -33.69
CA VAL A 94 -6.89 22.65 -33.37
C VAL A 94 -5.96 23.43 -32.43
N GLU A 95 -5.72 24.71 -32.68
CA GLU A 95 -4.88 25.56 -31.82
C GLU A 95 -5.45 25.66 -30.40
N GLN A 96 -6.75 25.90 -30.25
CA GLN A 96 -7.41 25.93 -28.94
C GLN A 96 -7.34 24.58 -28.22
N ARG A 97 -7.51 23.47 -28.93
CA ARG A 97 -7.37 22.13 -28.35
C ARG A 97 -5.94 21.85 -27.90
N MET A 98 -4.95 22.27 -28.68
CA MET A 98 -3.53 22.14 -28.32
C MET A 98 -3.23 22.93 -27.04
N GLU A 99 -3.74 24.15 -26.92
CA GLU A 99 -3.58 24.95 -25.71
C GLU A 99 -4.20 24.29 -24.46
N ILE A 100 -5.38 23.67 -24.59
CA ILE A 100 -6.01 22.90 -23.50
C ILE A 100 -5.13 21.71 -23.12
N VAL A 101 -4.57 20.99 -24.11
CA VAL A 101 -3.68 19.85 -23.87
C VAL A 101 -2.42 20.33 -23.15
N ASP A 102 -1.79 21.42 -23.58
CA ASP A 102 -0.57 21.96 -22.97
C ASP A 102 -0.81 22.40 -21.52
N ARG A 103 -1.93 23.08 -21.25
CA ARG A 103 -2.33 23.44 -19.88
C ARG A 103 -2.55 22.18 -19.03
N SER A 104 -3.19 21.16 -19.58
CA SER A 104 -3.44 19.89 -18.87
C SER A 104 -2.14 19.13 -18.59
N LEU A 105 -1.20 19.15 -19.53
CA LEU A 105 0.12 18.52 -19.43
C LEU A 105 0.97 19.22 -18.37
N ALA A 106 1.01 20.56 -18.39
CA ALA A 106 1.72 21.35 -17.38
C ALA A 106 1.14 21.11 -15.98
N ALA A 107 -0.19 21.03 -15.85
CA ALA A 107 -0.85 20.71 -14.58
C ALA A 107 -0.51 19.27 -14.11
N ALA A 108 -0.48 18.30 -15.02
CA ALA A 108 -0.09 16.93 -14.70
C ALA A 108 1.38 16.84 -14.26
N GLN A 109 2.30 17.51 -14.97
CA GLN A 109 3.72 17.59 -14.60
C GLN A 109 3.91 18.18 -13.20
N LYS A 110 3.20 19.28 -12.88
CA LYS A 110 3.22 19.88 -11.54
C LYS A 110 2.70 18.95 -10.45
N ARG A 111 1.67 18.15 -10.73
CA ARG A 111 1.17 17.13 -9.77
C ARG A 111 2.19 16.02 -9.55
N ILE A 112 2.87 15.58 -10.60
CA ILE A 112 3.93 14.58 -10.51
C ILE A 112 5.09 15.11 -9.68
N SER A 113 5.56 16.34 -9.94
CA SER A 113 6.67 16.93 -9.18
C SER A 113 6.34 17.05 -7.69
N LEU A 114 5.14 17.53 -7.33
CA LEU A 114 4.69 17.60 -5.94
C LEU A 114 4.64 16.23 -5.25
N ARG A 115 4.23 15.18 -5.97
CA ARG A 115 4.23 13.80 -5.46
C ARG A 115 5.66 13.30 -5.25
N THR A 116 6.57 13.57 -6.18
CA THR A 116 7.98 13.22 -6.07
C THR A 116 8.63 13.91 -4.87
N ASP A 117 8.38 15.21 -4.68
CA ASP A 117 8.90 15.96 -3.52
C ASP A 117 8.38 15.40 -2.19
N ARG A 118 7.09 15.06 -2.13
CA ARG A 118 6.49 14.42 -0.95
C ARG A 118 7.13 13.05 -0.67
N PHE A 119 7.35 12.25 -1.71
CA PHE A 119 7.98 10.95 -1.58
C PHE A 119 9.43 11.08 -1.07
N GLN A 120 10.21 12.04 -1.59
CA GLN A 120 11.56 12.31 -1.11
C GLN A 120 11.58 12.70 0.37
N ARG A 121 10.67 13.59 0.82
CA ARG A 121 10.55 13.95 2.24
C ARG A 121 10.23 12.73 3.13
N LEU A 122 9.35 11.85 2.68
CA LEU A 122 9.03 10.62 3.41
C LEU A 122 10.23 9.66 3.45
N GLN A 123 11.01 9.56 2.38
CA GLN A 123 12.25 8.77 2.36
C GLN A 123 13.28 9.32 3.35
N GLU A 124 13.47 10.64 3.38
CA GLU A 124 14.36 11.30 4.34
C GLU A 124 13.88 11.08 5.79
N GLU A 125 12.59 11.17 6.06
CA GLU A 125 12.02 10.92 7.38
C GLU A 125 12.22 9.46 7.81
N LEU A 126 11.98 8.50 6.91
CA LEU A 126 12.24 7.08 7.17
C LEU A 126 13.72 6.82 7.46
N LYS A 127 14.62 7.43 6.68
CA LYS A 127 16.06 7.34 6.92
C LYS A 127 16.45 7.89 8.29
N ARG A 128 15.96 9.07 8.65
CA ARG A 128 16.18 9.66 10.00
C ARG A 128 15.67 8.72 11.10
N ARG A 129 14.50 8.11 10.93
CA ARG A 129 13.94 7.16 11.92
C ARG A 129 14.80 5.90 12.04
N LEU A 130 15.32 5.39 10.93
CA LEU A 130 16.24 4.25 10.91
C LEU A 130 17.54 4.59 11.67
N ASP A 131 18.16 5.74 11.36
CA ASP A 131 19.37 6.20 12.05
C ASP A 131 19.13 6.34 13.57
N THR A 132 17.97 6.87 13.98
CA THR A 132 17.62 6.95 15.41
C THR A 132 17.41 5.58 16.06
N ALA A 133 16.86 4.61 15.32
CA ALA A 133 16.65 3.26 15.82
C ALA A 133 17.99 2.52 15.99
N GLU A 134 18.90 2.65 15.03
CA GLU A 134 20.27 2.12 15.13
C GLU A 134 21.02 2.73 16.32
N ALA A 135 20.94 4.05 16.51
CA ALA A 135 21.55 4.72 17.65
C ALA A 135 20.95 4.26 19.01
N LEU A 136 19.67 3.91 19.05
CA LEU A 136 19.04 3.32 20.23
C LEU A 136 19.48 1.88 20.46
N ASP A 137 19.61 1.07 19.40
CA ASP A 137 20.09 -0.32 19.50
C ASP A 137 21.54 -0.36 20.02
N ASP A 138 22.40 0.52 19.52
CA ASP A 138 23.78 0.65 20.02
C ASP A 138 23.82 1.07 21.50
N LYS A 139 22.92 1.96 21.93
CA LYS A 139 22.77 2.31 23.36
C LYS A 139 22.29 1.12 24.19
N ILE A 140 21.32 0.35 23.69
CA ILE A 140 20.83 -0.86 24.37
C ILE A 140 21.96 -1.88 24.49
N ARG A 141 22.75 -2.09 23.42
CA ARG A 141 23.90 -3.00 23.42
C ARG A 141 24.98 -2.55 24.40
N ALA A 142 25.28 -1.24 24.44
CA ALA A 142 26.21 -0.67 25.41
C ALA A 142 25.73 -0.82 26.86
N MET A 143 24.43 -0.62 27.13
CA MET A 143 23.86 -0.84 28.46
C MET A 143 23.86 -2.33 28.83
N ALA A 144 23.56 -3.22 27.90
CA ALA A 144 23.61 -4.66 28.12
C ALA A 144 25.04 -5.13 28.48
N ALA A 145 26.06 -4.61 27.79
CA ALA A 145 27.45 -4.88 28.11
C ALA A 145 27.83 -4.39 29.52
N LYS A 146 27.38 -3.19 29.91
CA LYS A 146 27.58 -2.66 31.27
C LYS A 146 26.92 -3.55 32.33
N ILE A 147 25.66 -3.95 32.11
CA ILE A 147 24.92 -4.84 33.03
C ILE A 147 25.61 -6.20 33.13
N GLY A 148 26.07 -6.77 32.01
CA GLY A 148 26.84 -8.02 32.02
C GLY A 148 28.11 -7.91 32.88
N GLY A 149 28.81 -6.78 32.82
CA GLY A 149 29.96 -6.50 33.70
C GLY A 149 29.58 -6.42 35.18
N PHE A 150 28.42 -5.85 35.53
CA PHE A 150 27.92 -5.83 36.90
C PHE A 150 27.61 -7.22 37.46
N VAL A 151 27.16 -8.16 36.61
CA VAL A 151 26.93 -9.55 37.03
C VAL A 151 28.25 -10.20 37.43
N GLY A 152 29.32 -10.02 36.65
CA GLY A 152 30.67 -10.50 37.01
C GLY A 152 31.18 -9.92 38.34
N LEU A 153 31.04 -8.60 38.56
CA LEU A 153 31.41 -7.98 39.83
C LEU A 153 30.63 -8.54 41.04
N ARG A 154 29.37 -8.93 40.83
CA ARG A 154 28.56 -9.53 41.89
C ARG A 154 29.05 -10.93 42.24
N GLU A 155 29.41 -11.74 41.24
CA GLU A 155 30.01 -13.06 41.44
C GLU A 155 31.34 -12.96 42.19
N GLU A 156 32.21 -11.99 41.84
CA GLU A 156 33.45 -11.72 42.57
C GLU A 156 33.20 -11.31 44.04
N LEU A 157 32.19 -10.47 44.29
CA LEU A 157 31.83 -10.02 45.64
C LEU A 157 31.30 -11.18 46.49
N ASP A 158 30.48 -12.06 45.91
CA ASP A 158 29.99 -13.26 46.59
C ASP A 158 31.13 -14.26 46.85
N GLN A 159 32.09 -14.39 45.93
CA GLN A 159 33.30 -15.19 46.13
C GLN A 159 34.20 -14.63 47.25
N ALA A 160 34.37 -13.31 47.31
CA ALA A 160 35.12 -12.64 48.37
C ALA A 160 34.45 -12.81 49.75
N ARG A 161 33.11 -12.76 49.81
CA ARG A 161 32.33 -13.06 51.03
C ARG A 161 32.51 -14.50 51.48
N ALA A 162 32.45 -15.45 50.55
CA ALA A 162 32.69 -16.87 50.86
C ALA A 162 34.12 -17.10 51.40
N ALA A 163 35.12 -16.44 50.81
CA ALA A 163 36.50 -16.51 51.27
C ALA A 163 36.67 -15.90 52.68
N MET A 164 36.05 -14.75 52.96
CA MET A 164 36.06 -14.15 54.30
C MET A 164 35.38 -15.05 55.34
N ALA A 165 34.25 -15.68 55.00
CA ALA A 165 33.57 -16.62 55.89
C ALA A 165 34.46 -17.82 56.24
N MET A 166 35.17 -18.39 55.26
CA MET A 166 36.14 -19.46 55.51
C MET A 166 37.31 -19.01 56.40
N GLN A 167 37.83 -17.79 56.20
CA GLN A 167 38.87 -17.24 57.07
C GLN A 167 38.38 -17.01 58.50
N GLN A 168 37.17 -16.49 58.68
CA GLN A 168 36.57 -16.31 60.01
C GLN A 168 36.38 -17.64 60.73
N HIS A 169 35.91 -18.67 60.02
CA HIS A 169 35.80 -20.03 60.56
C HIS A 169 37.16 -20.54 61.05
N ARG A 170 38.20 -20.42 60.21
CA ARG A 170 39.56 -20.85 60.55
C ARG A 170 40.15 -20.09 61.74
N ILE A 171 39.88 -18.79 61.86
CA ILE A 171 40.27 -18.00 63.03
C ILE A 171 39.56 -18.53 64.29
N GLY A 172 38.28 -18.88 64.18
CA GLY A 172 37.52 -19.51 65.27
C GLY A 172 38.15 -20.83 65.71
N GLU A 173 38.45 -21.75 64.79
CA GLU A 173 39.12 -23.01 65.08
C GLU A 173 40.48 -22.80 65.78
N LEU A 174 41.30 -21.87 65.29
CA LEU A 174 42.58 -21.54 65.91
C LEU A 174 42.42 -20.97 67.33
N GLN A 175 41.39 -20.15 67.57
CA GLN A 175 41.08 -19.66 68.91
C GLN A 175 40.62 -20.77 69.86
N GLU A 176 39.88 -21.76 69.36
CA GLU A 176 39.50 -22.94 70.15
C GLU A 176 40.72 -23.79 70.50
N HIS A 177 41.60 -24.07 69.54
CA HIS A 177 42.86 -24.79 69.79
C HIS A 177 43.75 -24.05 70.80
N MET A 178 43.85 -22.73 70.70
CA MET A 178 44.56 -21.89 71.68
C MET A 178 44.00 -22.07 73.10
N LYS A 179 42.66 -22.04 73.24
CA LYS A 179 41.99 -22.27 74.55
C LYS A 179 42.18 -23.68 75.06
N GLU A 180 42.23 -24.66 74.17
CA GLU A 180 42.48 -26.06 74.53
C GLU A 180 43.92 -26.26 75.02
N LEU A 181 44.90 -25.60 74.41
CA LEU A 181 46.29 -25.59 74.87
C LEU A 181 46.47 -24.84 76.21
N GLU A 182 45.62 -23.85 76.51
CA GLU A 182 45.61 -23.18 77.83
C GLU A 182 45.00 -24.04 78.94
N LYS A 183 44.28 -25.14 78.63
CA LYS A 183 43.83 -26.06 79.69
C LYS A 183 45.07 -26.67 80.38
N PRO A 184 45.17 -26.57 81.72
CA PRO A 184 46.28 -27.18 82.44
C PRO A 184 46.32 -28.68 82.15
N PRO A 185 47.52 -29.28 82.02
CA PRO A 185 47.65 -30.70 81.70
C PRO A 185 46.86 -31.52 82.73
N PRO A 186 46.08 -32.52 82.27
CA PRO A 186 45.30 -33.34 83.17
C PRO A 186 46.21 -33.99 84.22
N PRO A 187 45.77 -34.10 85.48
CA PRO A 187 46.54 -34.78 86.51
C PRO A 187 46.88 -36.21 86.06
N PRO A 188 48.07 -36.74 86.40
CA PRO A 188 48.48 -38.07 85.98
C PRO A 188 47.43 -39.10 86.39
N PRO A 189 47.02 -40.01 85.48
CA PRO A 189 46.00 -40.99 85.79
C PRO A 189 46.46 -41.90 86.94
N PRO A 190 45.54 -42.32 87.83
CA PRO A 190 45.83 -43.36 88.81
C PRO A 190 46.20 -44.68 88.10
N PRO A 191 47.06 -45.51 88.72
CA PRO A 191 47.54 -46.75 88.11
C PRO A 191 46.39 -47.69 87.73
N PRO A 192 46.48 -48.37 86.58
CA PRO A 192 45.40 -49.23 86.10
C PRO A 192 45.19 -50.43 87.02
N PRO A 193 43.94 -50.81 87.34
CA PRO A 193 43.64 -52.09 87.98
C PRO A 193 43.93 -53.26 87.01
N PRO A 194 44.29 -54.44 87.54
CA PRO A 194 44.68 -55.60 86.76
C PRO A 194 43.54 -56.13 85.87
N PRO A 195 43.88 -56.71 84.70
CA PRO A 195 42.91 -57.13 83.69
C PRO A 195 42.04 -58.30 84.19
N PRO A 196 40.70 -58.23 84.03
CA PRO A 196 39.84 -59.39 84.17
C PRO A 196 39.97 -60.34 82.96
N ALA A 197 39.80 -61.63 83.25
CA ALA A 197 39.96 -62.76 82.34
C ALA A 197 39.04 -62.71 81.09
N PRO A 198 39.46 -63.34 79.98
CA PRO A 198 38.72 -63.29 78.72
C PRO A 198 37.47 -64.18 78.75
N GLU A 199 36.32 -63.61 78.40
CA GLU A 199 35.10 -64.36 78.10
C GLU A 199 34.90 -64.59 76.59
N PRO A 200 34.18 -65.67 76.21
CA PRO A 200 34.14 -66.17 74.84
C PRO A 200 33.13 -65.46 73.94
N ARG A 201 33.47 -65.48 72.65
CA ARG A 201 32.77 -64.89 71.50
C ARG A 201 31.29 -65.28 71.40
N THR A 202 30.47 -64.34 70.95
CA THR A 202 29.29 -64.64 70.11
C THR A 202 29.26 -63.72 68.87
N PRO A 203 28.81 -64.22 67.70
CA PRO A 203 28.75 -63.48 66.45
C PRO A 203 27.36 -62.87 66.24
N ARG A 204 27.23 -61.58 65.90
CA ARG A 204 25.94 -61.09 65.38
C ARG A 204 25.98 -59.76 64.63
N ALA A 205 25.54 -59.86 63.38
CA ALA A 205 24.74 -58.94 62.57
C ALA A 205 25.35 -57.59 62.12
N GLU A 206 25.56 -57.55 60.81
CA GLU A 206 25.59 -56.36 59.96
C GLU A 206 24.33 -55.47 60.12
N PRO A 207 24.47 -54.14 59.94
CA PRO A 207 23.40 -53.32 59.41
C PRO A 207 23.72 -52.83 57.99
N VAL A 208 22.96 -53.40 57.06
CA VAL A 208 22.31 -52.83 55.88
C VAL A 208 22.65 -51.37 55.53
N PHE A 209 23.21 -51.23 54.33
CA PHE A 209 23.26 -50.03 53.48
C PHE A 209 21.84 -49.47 53.24
N GLU A 210 21.52 -48.28 53.77
CA GLU A 210 20.36 -47.51 53.32
C GLU A 210 20.77 -46.55 52.19
N ALA A 211 20.14 -46.76 51.04
CA ALA A 211 20.34 -45.97 49.83
C ALA A 211 19.74 -44.56 49.95
N PRO A 212 20.37 -43.51 49.40
CA PRO A 212 19.73 -42.20 49.27
C PRO A 212 18.67 -42.23 48.16
N VAL A 213 17.45 -41.85 48.54
CA VAL A 213 16.30 -41.63 47.65
C VAL A 213 16.61 -40.49 46.69
N GLU A 214 16.61 -40.82 45.39
CA GLU A 214 16.73 -39.86 44.29
C GLU A 214 15.39 -39.11 44.13
N GLU A 215 15.26 -37.96 44.80
CA GLU A 215 14.07 -37.11 44.74
C GLU A 215 14.11 -36.26 43.46
N ALA A 216 13.38 -36.71 42.44
CA ALA A 216 13.25 -36.04 41.15
C ALA A 216 12.55 -34.66 41.28
N PRO A 217 13.13 -33.57 40.75
CA PRO A 217 12.45 -32.29 40.71
C PRO A 217 11.32 -32.28 39.67
N SER A 218 10.11 -32.23 40.22
CA SER A 218 8.84 -31.73 39.67
C SER A 218 8.99 -30.82 38.44
N ARG A 219 8.73 -31.38 37.25
CA ARG A 219 8.50 -30.61 36.02
C ARG A 219 7.18 -29.84 36.13
N LYS A 220 7.24 -28.61 36.65
CA LYS A 220 6.16 -27.62 36.50
C LYS A 220 6.04 -27.23 35.02
N ARG A 221 5.17 -27.92 34.28
CA ARG A 221 4.60 -27.48 33.00
C ARG A 221 3.84 -26.17 33.23
N ARG A 222 4.53 -25.04 33.10
CA ARG A 222 3.88 -23.74 32.84
C ARG A 222 3.24 -23.83 31.46
N LYS A 223 1.92 -24.07 31.44
CA LYS A 223 1.06 -23.78 30.29
C LYS A 223 1.22 -22.29 29.99
N ARG A 224 2.04 -21.95 28.99
CA ARG A 224 2.03 -20.64 28.36
C ARG A 224 0.63 -20.44 27.82
N SER A 225 -0.07 -19.48 28.39
CA SER A 225 -1.32 -18.94 27.88
C SER A 225 -1.08 -18.53 26.42
N ARG A 226 -1.66 -19.31 25.52
CA ARG A 226 -1.94 -18.93 24.15
C ARG A 226 -2.97 -17.80 24.21
N ARG A 227 -2.50 -16.60 24.55
CA ARG A 227 -3.25 -15.37 24.32
C ARG A 227 -3.11 -15.10 22.83
N GLU A 228 -3.96 -15.79 22.07
CA GLU A 228 -4.40 -15.32 20.76
C GLU A 228 -5.01 -13.94 20.97
N ARG A 229 -4.16 -12.93 20.99
CA ARG A 229 -4.54 -11.61 20.50
C ARG A 229 -4.76 -11.81 19.01
N LYS A 230 -5.98 -12.29 18.71
CA LYS A 230 -6.61 -12.19 17.41
C LYS A 230 -6.41 -10.74 16.99
N GLU A 231 -5.48 -10.56 16.08
CA GLU A 231 -5.25 -9.32 15.38
C GLU A 231 -6.61 -8.87 14.87
N LYS A 232 -7.19 -7.88 15.55
CA LYS A 232 -8.03 -6.90 14.88
C LYS A 232 -7.09 -6.19 13.90
N ARG A 233 -6.88 -6.83 12.74
CA ARG A 233 -6.62 -6.14 11.49
C ARG A 233 -7.89 -5.36 11.16
N GLY A 234 -8.13 -4.32 11.95
CA GLY A 234 -8.77 -3.12 11.44
C GLY A 234 -7.79 -2.58 10.42
N SER A 235 -7.98 -3.02 9.17
CA SER A 235 -7.53 -2.33 7.98
C SER A 235 -8.23 -0.96 7.98
N SER A 236 -7.78 -0.09 8.89
CA SER A 236 -7.93 1.34 8.74
C SER A 236 -6.89 1.70 7.70
N ASP A 237 -7.30 1.60 6.45
CA ASP A 237 -6.59 2.22 5.35
C ASP A 237 -6.63 3.73 5.62
N PRO A 238 -5.51 4.37 6.01
CA PRO A 238 -5.50 5.79 6.32
C PRO A 238 -5.60 6.65 5.05
N PHE A 239 -5.77 6.04 3.87
CA PHE A 239 -5.91 6.73 2.60
C PHE A 239 -7.34 6.78 2.04
N ALA A 240 -8.33 6.19 2.71
CA ALA A 240 -9.71 6.19 2.21
C ALA A 240 -10.45 7.56 2.34
N ASP A 241 -10.00 8.46 3.23
CA ASP A 241 -10.77 9.66 3.62
C ASP A 241 -10.20 11.02 3.16
N ALA A 242 -9.36 11.06 2.13
CA ALA A 242 -8.79 12.34 1.70
C ALA A 242 -8.71 12.51 0.18
N LEU A 243 -9.86 12.36 -0.49
CA LEU A 243 -10.10 13.14 -1.71
C LEU A 243 -10.98 14.33 -1.32
N PRO A 244 -10.45 15.57 -1.27
CA PRO A 244 -11.31 16.73 -1.13
C PRO A 244 -12.24 16.75 -2.34
N GLU A 245 -13.54 16.73 -2.08
CA GLU A 245 -14.55 17.09 -3.05
C GLU A 245 -14.15 18.48 -3.59
N ALA A 246 -13.56 18.49 -4.78
CA ALA A 246 -13.31 19.71 -5.49
C ALA A 246 -14.68 20.26 -5.88
N GLU A 247 -15.21 21.16 -5.05
CA GLU A 247 -16.30 22.05 -5.39
C GLU A 247 -15.92 22.76 -6.70
N PHE A 248 -16.42 22.24 -7.81
CA PHE A 248 -16.45 22.96 -9.07
C PHE A 248 -17.44 24.12 -8.90
N LYS A 249 -16.96 25.24 -8.37
CA LYS A 249 -17.61 26.53 -8.55
C LYS A 249 -17.61 26.83 -10.05
N THR A 250 -18.74 26.56 -10.69
CA THR A 250 -19.06 27.09 -12.01
C THR A 250 -19.25 28.60 -11.85
N GLU A 251 -18.15 29.35 -11.96
CA GLU A 251 -18.20 30.80 -12.11
C GLU A 251 -18.76 31.09 -13.50
N SER A 252 -20.08 31.28 -13.53
CA SER A 252 -20.82 31.78 -14.69
C SER A 252 -20.32 33.20 -14.94
N THR A 253 -19.38 33.33 -15.89
CA THR A 253 -18.90 34.62 -16.36
C THR A 253 -19.96 35.13 -17.35
N ASP A 254 -20.85 36.00 -16.87
CA ASP A 254 -21.70 36.83 -17.70
C ASP A 254 -20.79 37.72 -18.56
N PHE A 255 -20.77 37.45 -19.86
CA PHE A 255 -20.31 38.40 -20.87
C PHE A 255 -21.52 39.20 -21.33
N GLY A 256 -21.60 40.44 -20.85
CA GLY A 256 -22.35 41.53 -21.48
C GLY A 256 -21.50 42.25 -22.51
#